data_AF-A0A7W1UEM7-F1
#
_entry.id   AF-A0A7W1UEM7-F1
#
_cell.length_a   1.000
_cell.length_b   1.000
_cell.length_c   1.000
_cell.angle_alpha   90.00
_cell.angle_beta   90.00
_cell.angle_gamma   90.00
#
_symmetry.space_group_name_H-M   'P 1'
#
loop_
_entity.id
_entity.type
_entity.pdbx_description
1 polymer ?
#
loop_
_entity_poly.entity_id
_entity_poly.type
_entity_poly.pdbx_seq_one_letter_code
_entity_poly.pdbx_strand_id
1 'polypeptide(L)'
;MRFLAGKPLETFDAYYADDVVMSENRKDKRVGKAANREYEEKFVGNVQEFHGAQVGRTIVDGDHAVVEWTFDLTFKGGNRVTM
;
A
#
# COMPACT_ATOMS: atom_id res chain seq x y z
N MET A 1 -4.40 12.53 6.72
CA MET A 1 -4.09 11.11 6.45
C MET A 1 -2.72 11.04 5.77
N ARG A 2 -1.69 10.46 6.41
CA ARG A 2 -0.28 10.50 5.93
C ARG A 2 -0.07 9.77 4.60
N PHE A 3 -0.83 8.71 4.35
CA PHE A 3 -0.79 7.94 3.12
C PHE A 3 -1.06 8.79 1.86
N LEU A 4 -2.13 9.60 1.85
CA LEU A 4 -2.45 10.49 0.73
C LEU A 4 -1.44 11.62 0.53
N ALA A 5 -0.62 11.91 1.54
CA ALA A 5 0.47 12.88 1.45
C ALA A 5 1.76 12.25 0.88
N GLY A 6 1.69 11.07 0.26
CA GLY A 6 2.85 10.39 -0.31
C GLY A 6 3.79 9.79 0.73
N LYS A 7 3.29 9.51 1.95
CA LYS A 7 4.06 8.89 3.05
C LYS A 7 3.53 7.49 3.40
N PRO A 8 3.59 6.51 2.47
CA PRO A 8 3.05 5.17 2.69
C PRO A 8 3.82 4.41 3.78
N LEU A 9 5.15 4.52 3.83
CA LEU A 9 5.96 3.80 4.81
C LEU A 9 5.74 4.30 6.25
N GLU A 10 5.60 5.62 6.46
CA GLU A 10 5.24 6.16 7.78
C GLU A 10 3.85 5.71 8.23
N THR A 11 2.92 5.53 7.28
CA THR A 11 1.58 5.01 7.57
C THR A 11 1.66 3.53 7.93
N PHE A 12 2.44 2.76 7.18
CA PHE A 12 2.70 1.36 7.48
C PHE A 12 3.25 1.17 8.90
N ASP A 13 4.29 1.91 9.25
CA ASP A 13 4.95 1.79 10.56
C ASP A 13 3.99 2.13 11.72
N ALA A 14 3.08 3.08 11.51
CA ALA A 14 2.12 3.52 12.52
C ALA A 14 0.92 2.58 12.73
N TYR A 15 0.46 1.88 11.69
CA TYR A 15 -0.83 1.17 11.73
C TYR A 15 -0.73 -0.35 11.57
N TYR A 16 0.38 -0.89 11.07
CA TYR A 16 0.52 -2.33 10.90
C TYR A 16 0.99 -2.98 12.20
N ALA A 17 0.31 -4.05 12.61
CA ALA A 17 0.70 -4.88 13.74
C ALA A 17 1.99 -5.67 13.44
N ASP A 18 2.73 -6.06 14.48
CA ASP A 18 4.01 -6.78 14.33
C ASP A 18 3.84 -8.17 13.68
N ASP A 19 2.68 -8.78 13.86
CA ASP A 19 2.28 -10.09 13.35
C ASP A 19 1.44 -10.03 12.06
N VAL A 20 1.41 -8.87 11.38
CA VAL A 20 0.62 -8.68 10.16
C VAL A 20 0.85 -9.76 9.11
N VAL A 21 -0.23 -10.22 8.49
CA VAL A 21 -0.20 -11.14 7.35
C VAL A 21 -0.76 -10.43 6.13
N MET A 22 0.10 -10.18 5.15
CA MET A 22 -0.25 -9.49 3.91
C MET A 22 -0.21 -10.45 2.72
N SER A 23 -1.13 -10.30 1.77
CA SER A 23 -1.21 -11.13 0.57
C SER A 23 -1.89 -10.38 -0.56
N GLU A 24 -1.32 -10.45 -1.75
CA GLU A 24 -2.04 -10.13 -2.97
C GLU A 24 -2.89 -11.34 -3.42
N ASN A 25 -3.92 -11.07 -4.21
CA ASN A 25 -4.78 -12.10 -4.78
C ASN A 25 -3.96 -13.25 -5.40
N ARG A 26 -4.19 -14.47 -4.89
CA ARG A 26 -3.58 -15.72 -5.35
C ARG A 26 -2.05 -15.81 -5.23
N LYS A 27 -1.42 -14.99 -4.38
CA LYS A 27 0.02 -15.06 -4.09
C LYS A 27 0.30 -15.56 -2.67
N ASP A 28 1.52 -16.04 -2.47
CA ASP A 28 2.03 -16.40 -1.15
C ASP A 28 1.96 -15.21 -0.18
N LYS A 29 1.71 -15.52 1.09
CA LYS A 29 1.54 -14.52 2.14
C LYS A 29 2.91 -14.06 2.65
N ARG A 30 3.03 -12.77 2.95
CA ARG A 30 4.12 -12.20 3.75
C ARG A 30 3.67 -12.13 5.19
N VAL A 31 4.38 -12.84 6.08
CA VAL A 31 4.04 -12.96 7.50
C VAL A 31 5.04 -12.16 8.34
N GLY A 32 4.52 -11.27 9.17
CA GLY A 32 5.28 -10.41 10.06
C GLY A 32 5.60 -9.05 9.44
N LYS A 33 5.65 -8.02 10.29
CA LYS A 33 5.85 -6.62 9.91
C LYS A 33 7.17 -6.40 9.18
N ALA A 34 8.26 -7.03 9.62
CA ALA A 34 9.58 -6.89 8.98
C ALA A 34 9.59 -7.38 7.53
N ALA A 35 9.06 -8.59 7.29
CA ALA A 35 9.00 -9.18 5.96
C ALA A 35 8.13 -8.37 4.99
N ASN A 36 6.98 -7.86 5.48
CA ASN A 36 6.12 -7.03 4.66
C ASN A 36 6.73 -5.63 4.44
N ARG A 37 7.40 -5.05 5.46
CA ARG A 37 8.05 -3.74 5.37
C ARG A 37 9.15 -3.70 4.32
N GLU A 38 9.97 -4.75 4.21
CA GLU A 38 11.01 -4.89 3.18
C GLU A 38 10.39 -4.89 1.77
N TYR A 39 9.24 -5.55 1.61
CA TYR A 39 8.51 -5.57 0.34
C TYR A 39 7.97 -4.18 -0.03
N GLU A 40 7.31 -3.50 0.91
CA GLU A 40 6.79 -2.14 0.71
C GLU A 40 7.92 -1.14 0.37
N GLU A 41 9.09 -1.29 0.99
CA GLU A 41 10.29 -0.49 0.70
C GLU A 41 10.74 -0.62 -0.75
N LYS A 42 10.77 -1.86 -1.26
CA LYS A 42 11.10 -2.14 -2.66
C LYS A 42 10.03 -1.60 -3.61
N PHE A 43 8.75 -1.73 -3.26
CA PHE A 43 7.65 -1.20 -4.07
C PHE A 43 7.73 0.32 -4.19
N VAL A 44 7.79 1.03 -3.06
CA VAL A 44 7.91 2.49 -3.02
C VAL A 44 9.20 2.95 -3.70
N GLY A 45 10.30 2.22 -3.52
CA GLY A 45 11.57 2.49 -4.18
C GLY A 45 11.51 2.36 -5.71
N ASN A 46 10.54 1.66 -6.27
CA ASN A 46 10.31 1.55 -7.72
C ASN A 46 9.38 2.63 -8.28
N VAL A 47 8.67 3.36 -7.42
CA VAL A 47 7.86 4.52 -7.82
C VAL A 47 8.79 5.71 -8.03
N GLN A 48 8.72 6.31 -9.21
CA GLN A 48 9.44 7.54 -9.55
C GLN A 48 8.66 8.78 -9.10
N GLU A 49 7.35 8.81 -9.40
CA GLU A 49 6.47 9.92 -9.04
C GLU A 49 5.12 9.38 -8.54
N PHE A 50 4.63 9.96 -7.44
CA PHE A 50 3.29 9.73 -6.91
C PHE A 50 2.41 10.94 -7.27
N HIS A 51 1.45 10.76 -8.17
CA HIS A 51 0.56 11.83 -8.62
C HIS A 51 -0.67 11.95 -7.72
N GLY A 52 -1.07 10.86 -7.08
CA GLY A 52 -2.17 10.85 -6.12
C GLY A 52 -2.70 9.46 -5.84
N ALA A 53 -3.58 9.41 -4.84
CA ALA A 53 -4.43 8.26 -4.58
C ALA A 53 -5.83 8.75 -4.21
N GLN A 54 -6.84 7.99 -4.58
CA GLN A 54 -8.23 8.24 -4.24
C GLN A 54 -8.81 7.04 -3.51
N VAL A 55 -9.55 7.33 -2.44
CA VAL A 55 -10.40 6.35 -1.76
C VAL A 55 -11.76 6.32 -2.48
N GLY A 56 -12.14 5.15 -2.95
CA GLY A 56 -13.46 4.88 -3.51
C GLY A 56 -14.45 4.41 -2.44
N ARG A 57 -15.18 3.35 -2.76
CA ARG A 57 -16.13 2.73 -1.83
C ARG A 57 -15.39 2.12 -0.63
N THR A 58 -15.98 2.28 0.55
CA THR A 58 -15.49 1.70 1.80
C THR A 58 -16.60 0.90 2.47
N ILE A 59 -16.23 -0.23 3.07
CA ILE A 59 -17.12 -1.07 3.88
C ILE A 59 -16.39 -1.32 5.20
N VAL A 60 -17.08 -1.16 6.32
CA VAL A 60 -16.57 -1.49 7.65
C VAL A 60 -17.57 -2.45 8.30
N ASP A 61 -17.09 -3.59 8.75
CA ASP A 61 -17.86 -4.61 9.45
C ASP A 61 -17.05 -5.14 10.63
N GLY A 62 -17.37 -4.64 11.83
CA GLY A 62 -16.61 -4.94 13.05
C GLY A 62 -15.15 -4.53 12.95
N ASP A 63 -14.26 -5.52 13.03
CA ASP A 63 -12.80 -5.41 12.92
C ASP A 63 -12.28 -5.56 11.48
N HIS A 64 -13.18 -5.72 10.50
CA HIS A 64 -12.84 -5.83 9.09
C HIS A 64 -13.16 -4.53 8.34
N ALA A 65 -12.27 -4.16 7.42
CA ALA A 65 -12.48 -3.04 6.51
C ALA A 65 -12.10 -3.44 5.08
N VAL A 66 -12.90 -2.97 4.12
CA VAL A 66 -12.62 -3.05 2.69
C VAL A 66 -12.55 -1.64 2.15
N VAL A 67 -11.50 -1.35 1.39
CA VAL A 67 -11.28 -0.03 0.78
C VAL A 67 -10.97 -0.23 -0.70
N GLU A 68 -11.80 0.34 -1.55
CA GLU A 68 -11.48 0.53 -2.97
C GLU A 68 -10.47 1.68 -3.09
N TRP A 69 -9.36 1.42 -3.78
CA TRP A 69 -8.32 2.40 -4.02
C TRP A 69 -8.10 2.61 -5.51
N THR A 70 -7.81 3.85 -5.88
CA THR A 70 -7.22 4.18 -7.17
C THR A 70 -5.90 4.91 -6.92
N PHE A 71 -4.85 4.54 -7.64
CA PHE A 71 -3.52 5.12 -7.57
C PHE A 71 -3.11 5.67 -8.93
N ASP A 72 -2.43 6.81 -8.93
CA ASP A 72 -1.83 7.41 -10.11
C ASP A 72 -0.32 7.58 -9.88
N LEU A 73 0.47 6.78 -10.58
CA LEU A 73 1.89 6.55 -10.31
C LEU A 73 2.69 6.56 -11.61
N THR A 74 3.93 7.06 -11.57
CA THR A 74 4.96 6.76 -12.57
C THR A 74 5.98 5.82 -11.95
N PHE A 75 6.24 4.67 -12.58
CA PHE A 75 7.34 3.78 -12.18
C PHE A 75 8.64 4.16 -12.86
N LYS A 76 9.77 3.86 -12.21
CA LYS A 76 11.11 4.08 -12.78
C LYS A 76 11.24 3.39 -14.14
N GLY A 77 11.59 4.17 -15.17
CA GLY A 77 11.77 3.68 -16.54
C GLY A 77 10.47 3.24 -17.25
N GLY A 78 9.30 3.52 -16.67
CA GLY A 78 7.99 3.19 -17.22
C GLY A 78 7.15 4.40 -17.59
N ASN A 79 5.94 4.13 -18.09
CA ASN A 79 4.92 5.16 -18.31
C ASN A 79 4.13 5.42 -17.02
N ARG A 80 3.43 6.57 -16.98
CA ARG A 80 2.43 6.85 -15.94
C ARG A 80 1.27 5.86 -16.05
N VAL A 81 0.82 5.33 -14.91
CA VAL A 81 -0.23 4.31 -14.80
C VAL A 81 -1.27 4.76 -13.78
N THR A 82 -2.54 4.60 -14.14
CA THR A 82 -3.66 4.65 -13.20
C THR A 82 -4.16 3.23 -12.95
N MET A 83 -4.24 2.82 -11.69
CA MET A 83 -4.67 1.47 -11.28
C MET A 83 -5.63 1.52 -10.10
#